data_AF-A0A961YDF1-F1
#
_entry.id   AF-A0A961YDF1-F1
#
_cell.length_a   1.000
_cell.length_b   1.000
_cell.length_c   1.000
_cell.angle_alpha   90.00
_cell.angle_beta   90.00
_cell.angle_gamma   90.00
#
_symmetry.space_group_name_H-M   'P 1'
#
loop_
_entity.id
_entity.type
_entity.pdbx_description
1 polymer ?
#
loop_
_entity_poly.entity_id
_entity_poly.type
_entity_poly.pdbx_seq_one_letter_code
_entity_poly.pdbx_strand_id
1 'polypeptide(L)'
;MSRVGHANYETASAEMRAAWDSEMSERGRVTNMKRTLLQSEPAYAAYMGWYPLWDELEKRVGHRAAAVFAHAISARNGCVLCTLYFRKELDEAGIAPDAFTTTPDEALLVRLAESMAAESAGDTTSKKEDLWKDLKARFSDADLVNIVGFAGMMIAVNAFNSTLGVEVDKELERFLPSLRTAQRQAANETT
;
A
#
# COMPACT_ATOMS: atom_id res chain seq x y z
N MET A 1 -2.28 -6.07 19.31
CA MET A 1 -1.42 -7.26 19.32
C MET A 1 -1.82 -8.13 18.15
N SER A 2 -0.85 -8.75 17.49
CA SER A 2 -1.12 -9.66 16.37
C SER A 2 -1.99 -10.83 16.79
N ARG A 3 -2.91 -11.25 15.91
CA ARG A 3 -3.80 -12.40 16.12
C ARG A 3 -3.14 -13.73 15.77
N VAL A 4 -2.02 -13.70 15.04
CA VAL A 4 -1.26 -14.87 14.61
C VAL A 4 0.24 -14.63 14.77
N GLY A 5 1.00 -15.70 14.98
CA GLY A 5 2.46 -15.65 15.07
C GLY A 5 3.15 -15.56 13.70
N HIS A 6 4.46 -15.37 13.72
CA HIS A 6 5.31 -15.45 12.53
C HIS A 6 5.66 -16.91 12.20
N ALA A 7 5.83 -17.22 10.92
CA ALA A 7 6.42 -18.48 10.49
C ALA A 7 7.84 -18.60 11.07
N ASN A 8 8.17 -19.80 11.55
CA ASN A 8 9.51 -20.14 11.99
C ASN A 8 10.22 -20.91 10.87
N TYR A 9 11.31 -20.34 10.35
CA TYR A 9 12.10 -20.92 9.27
C TYR A 9 12.57 -22.35 9.58
N GLU A 10 12.98 -22.62 10.83
CA GLU A 10 13.50 -23.93 11.24
C GLU A 10 12.44 -25.04 11.17
N THR A 11 11.17 -24.69 11.41
CA THR A 11 10.06 -25.64 11.43
C THR A 11 9.15 -25.54 10.21
N ALA A 12 9.46 -24.65 9.25
CA ALA A 12 8.64 -24.41 8.07
C ALA A 12 8.69 -25.59 7.08
N SER A 13 7.74 -25.65 6.14
CA SER A 13 7.82 -26.60 5.03
C SER A 13 8.98 -26.26 4.08
N ALA A 14 9.34 -27.17 3.18
CA ALA A 14 10.38 -26.90 2.19
C ALA A 14 9.99 -25.74 1.25
N GLU A 15 8.72 -25.68 0.86
CA GLU A 15 8.15 -24.65 0.00
C GLU A 15 8.18 -23.28 0.67
N MET A 16 7.83 -23.20 1.96
CA MET A 16 7.89 -21.97 2.74
C MET A 16 9.33 -21.47 2.92
N ARG A 17 10.29 -22.37 3.16
CA ARG A 17 11.71 -22.00 3.21
C ARG A 17 12.19 -21.46 1.88
N ALA A 18 11.83 -22.09 0.76
CA ALA A 18 12.19 -21.62 -0.57
C ALA A 18 11.61 -20.21 -0.84
N ALA A 19 10.35 -19.97 -0.49
CA ALA A 19 9.73 -18.65 -0.60
C ALA A 19 10.41 -17.59 0.28
N TRP A 20 10.78 -17.96 1.51
CA TRP A 20 11.53 -17.10 2.42
C TRP A 20 12.93 -16.77 1.88
N ASP A 21 13.64 -17.76 1.35
CA ASP A 21 14.99 -17.60 0.82
C ASP A 21 14.99 -16.72 -0.44
N SER A 22 14.00 -16.89 -1.33
CA SER A 22 13.80 -16.02 -2.50
C SER A 22 13.63 -14.57 -2.06
N GLU A 23 12.74 -14.34 -1.10
CA GLU A 23 12.48 -13.01 -0.55
C GLU A 23 13.71 -12.36 0.07
N MET A 24 14.46 -13.13 0.86
CA MET A 24 15.71 -12.66 1.45
C MET A 24 16.74 -12.32 0.36
N SER A 25 16.83 -13.13 -0.70
CA SER A 25 17.78 -12.90 -1.80
C SER A 25 17.43 -11.67 -2.65
N GLU A 26 16.15 -11.46 -2.92
CA GLU A 26 15.66 -10.38 -3.78
C GLU A 26 15.61 -9.05 -3.05
N ARG A 27 15.28 -9.05 -1.74
CA ARG A 27 14.95 -7.83 -0.99
C ARG A 27 15.81 -7.60 0.25
N GLY A 28 16.69 -8.54 0.58
CA GLY A 28 17.60 -8.46 1.72
C GLY A 28 16.92 -8.58 3.09
N ARG A 29 15.60 -8.81 3.15
CA ARG A 29 14.85 -8.93 4.42
C ARG A 29 13.48 -9.58 4.22
N VAL A 30 12.95 -10.15 5.30
CA VAL A 30 11.56 -10.63 5.38
C VAL A 30 10.82 -9.85 6.46
N THR A 31 9.87 -9.01 6.03
CA THR A 31 9.06 -8.14 6.91
C THR A 31 8.09 -8.93 7.78
N ASN A 32 7.57 -8.32 8.85
CA ASN A 32 6.57 -8.96 9.71
C ASN A 32 5.35 -9.46 8.92
N MET A 33 4.82 -8.66 7.98
CA MET A 33 3.75 -9.10 7.08
C MET A 33 4.11 -10.37 6.31
N LYS A 34 5.32 -10.41 5.73
CA LYS A 34 5.77 -11.57 4.95
C LYS A 34 5.98 -12.80 5.84
N ARG A 35 6.52 -12.61 7.04
CA ARG A 35 6.64 -13.69 8.05
C ARG A 35 5.27 -14.23 8.48
N THR A 36 4.25 -13.38 8.56
CA THR A 36 2.87 -13.81 8.81
C THR A 36 2.29 -14.56 7.62
N LEU A 37 2.46 -14.06 6.39
CA LEU A 37 1.99 -14.72 5.17
C LEU A 37 2.64 -16.08 4.95
N LEU A 38 3.93 -16.22 5.27
CA LEU A 38 4.69 -17.47 5.16
C LEU A 38 4.20 -18.59 6.11
N GLN A 39 3.17 -18.35 6.91
CA GLN A 39 2.37 -19.42 7.57
C GLN A 39 1.47 -20.18 6.58
N SER A 40 1.31 -19.68 5.35
CA SER A 40 0.52 -20.31 4.28
C SER A 40 1.13 -19.96 2.93
N GLU A 41 1.72 -20.95 2.25
CA GLU A 41 2.32 -20.77 0.92
C GLU A 41 1.31 -20.20 -0.11
N PRO A 42 0.05 -20.70 -0.21
CA PRO A 42 -0.90 -20.14 -1.16
C PRO A 42 -1.24 -18.67 -0.88
N ALA A 43 -1.33 -18.29 0.40
CA ALA A 43 -1.56 -16.90 0.78
C ALA A 43 -0.34 -16.03 0.43
N TYR A 44 0.87 -16.51 0.73
CA TYR A 44 2.11 -15.83 0.37
C TYR A 44 2.19 -15.60 -1.14
N ALA A 45 2.01 -16.64 -1.96
CA ALA A 45 2.06 -16.55 -3.42
C ALA A 45 1.04 -15.53 -3.96
N ALA A 46 -0.22 -15.59 -3.51
CA ALA A 46 -1.25 -14.63 -3.91
C ALA A 46 -0.88 -13.19 -3.55
N TYR A 47 -0.31 -12.97 -2.37
CA TYR A 47 0.07 -11.65 -1.87
C TYR A 47 1.44 -11.17 -2.35
N MET A 48 2.27 -12.00 -2.98
CA MET A 48 3.46 -11.53 -3.71
C MET A 48 3.16 -11.27 -5.20
N GLY A 49 2.04 -11.79 -5.70
CA GLY A 49 1.59 -11.60 -7.08
C GLY A 49 1.28 -10.16 -7.50
N TRP A 50 1.31 -9.19 -6.58
CA TRP A 50 1.17 -7.77 -6.94
C TRP A 50 2.45 -7.13 -7.46
N TYR A 51 3.63 -7.75 -7.29
CA TYR A 51 4.89 -7.14 -7.74
C TYR A 51 4.92 -6.82 -9.25
N PRO A 52 4.44 -7.69 -10.16
CA PRO A 52 4.31 -7.32 -11.56
C PRO A 52 3.42 -6.09 -11.79
N LEU A 53 2.37 -5.90 -11.00
CA LEU A 53 1.50 -4.72 -11.09
C LEU A 53 2.21 -3.45 -10.63
N TRP A 54 3.07 -3.56 -9.61
CA TRP A 54 3.93 -2.46 -9.17
C TRP A 54 4.93 -2.07 -10.26
N ASP A 55 5.59 -3.04 -10.88
CA ASP A 55 6.55 -2.78 -11.95
C ASP A 55 5.89 -2.07 -13.13
N GLU A 56 4.69 -2.49 -13.53
CA GLU A 56 3.92 -1.82 -14.59
C GLU A 56 3.45 -0.43 -14.18
N LEU A 57 3.00 -0.25 -12.94
CA LEU A 57 2.64 1.07 -12.41
C LEU A 57 3.84 2.01 -12.42
N GLU A 58 4.97 1.60 -11.88
CA GLU A 58 6.20 2.41 -11.84
C GLU A 58 6.69 2.77 -13.22
N LYS A 59 6.70 1.83 -14.18
CA LYS A 59 7.04 2.13 -15.58
C LYS A 59 6.14 3.23 -16.15
N ARG A 60 4.87 3.26 -15.74
CA ARG A 60 3.89 4.20 -16.28
C ARG A 60 3.93 5.58 -15.64
N VAL A 61 4.05 5.66 -14.31
CA VAL A 61 3.91 6.92 -13.56
C VAL A 61 5.18 7.36 -12.83
N GLY A 62 6.21 6.51 -12.81
CA GLY A 62 7.43 6.70 -12.03
C GLY A 62 7.26 6.26 -10.57
N HIS A 63 8.38 5.87 -9.95
CA HIS A 63 8.43 5.38 -8.57
C HIS A 63 7.75 6.32 -7.57
N ARG A 64 8.01 7.63 -7.66
CA ARG A 64 7.40 8.64 -6.78
C ARG A 64 5.87 8.59 -6.83
N ALA A 65 5.27 8.64 -8.02
CA ALA A 65 3.81 8.67 -8.14
C ALA A 65 3.18 7.33 -7.72
N ALA A 66 3.86 6.21 -7.98
CA ALA A 66 3.46 4.89 -7.49
C ALA A 66 3.45 4.83 -5.95
N ALA A 67 4.51 5.33 -5.29
CA ALA A 67 4.60 5.40 -3.84
C ALA A 67 3.54 6.33 -3.22
N VAL A 68 3.30 7.51 -3.82
CA VAL A 68 2.22 8.42 -3.40
C VAL A 68 0.85 7.75 -3.51
N PHE A 69 0.60 7.04 -4.61
CA PHE A 69 -0.68 6.34 -4.81
C PHE A 69 -0.88 5.23 -3.77
N ALA A 70 0.13 4.38 -3.56
CA ALA A 70 0.07 3.31 -2.58
C ALA A 70 -0.09 3.85 -1.14
N HIS A 71 0.61 4.92 -0.80
CA HIS A 71 0.44 5.63 0.46
C HIS A 71 -1.00 6.13 0.65
N ALA A 72 -1.59 6.77 -0.38
CA ALA A 72 -2.96 7.29 -0.31
C ALA A 72 -3.99 6.17 -0.08
N ILE A 73 -3.85 5.04 -0.77
CA ILE A 73 -4.70 3.85 -0.57
C ILE A 73 -4.58 3.34 0.87
N SER A 74 -3.35 3.16 1.36
CA SER A 74 -3.11 2.64 2.72
C SER A 74 -3.58 3.57 3.82
N ALA A 75 -3.35 4.88 3.67
CA ALA A 75 -3.83 5.90 4.60
C ALA A 75 -5.36 5.91 4.64
N ARG A 76 -6.01 5.90 3.47
CA ARG A 76 -7.48 5.91 3.39
C ARG A 76 -8.13 4.66 3.97
N ASN A 77 -7.48 3.50 3.81
CA ASN A 77 -7.95 2.23 4.39
C ASN A 77 -7.58 2.06 5.88
N GLY A 78 -6.85 3.01 6.47
CA GLY A 78 -6.42 2.93 7.86
C GLY A 78 -5.43 1.81 8.18
N CYS A 79 -4.70 1.26 7.19
CA CYS A 79 -3.65 0.27 7.46
C CYS A 79 -2.39 0.97 7.98
N VAL A 80 -2.20 1.00 9.30
CA VAL A 80 -1.03 1.63 9.94
C VAL A 80 0.29 1.09 9.38
N LEU A 81 0.48 -0.23 9.36
CA LEU A 81 1.73 -0.84 8.85
C LEU A 81 2.04 -0.39 7.42
N CYS A 82 1.04 -0.48 6.54
CA CYS A 82 1.17 -0.19 5.13
C CYS A 82 1.43 1.32 4.89
N THR A 83 0.74 2.18 5.63
CA THR A 83 0.98 3.63 5.59
C THR A 83 2.41 3.95 5.99
N LEU A 84 2.91 3.40 7.10
CA LEU A 84 4.29 3.64 7.54
C LEU A 84 5.31 3.10 6.53
N TYR A 85 5.03 1.94 5.92
CA TYR A 85 5.87 1.37 4.86
C TYR A 85 6.05 2.36 3.71
N PHE A 86 4.95 2.87 3.13
CA PHE A 86 5.06 3.81 2.00
C PHE A 86 5.56 5.19 2.41
N ARG A 87 5.43 5.60 3.68
CA ARG A 87 6.12 6.80 4.18
C ARG A 87 7.64 6.63 4.18
N LYS A 88 8.14 5.43 4.51
CA LYS A 88 9.57 5.10 4.39
C LYS A 88 10.03 5.16 2.93
N GLU A 89 9.27 4.58 2.01
CA GLU A 89 9.59 4.62 0.57
C GLU A 89 9.66 6.08 0.05
N LEU A 90 8.71 6.93 0.44
CA LEU A 90 8.74 8.36 0.11
C LEU A 90 9.96 9.07 0.71
N ASP A 91 10.26 8.83 1.99
CA ASP A 91 11.43 9.39 2.69
C ASP A 91 12.75 9.00 2.01
N GLU A 92 12.90 7.73 1.61
CA GLU A 92 14.07 7.23 0.88
C GLU A 92 14.19 7.78 -0.54
N ALA A 93 13.06 8.14 -1.17
CA ALA A 93 13.03 8.89 -2.41
C ALA A 93 13.30 10.41 -2.24
N GLY A 94 13.62 10.88 -1.02
CA GLY A 94 13.89 12.28 -0.71
C GLY A 94 12.63 13.13 -0.61
N ILE A 95 11.48 12.51 -0.38
CA ILE A 95 10.16 13.15 -0.34
C ILE A 95 9.66 13.15 1.09
N ALA A 96 9.53 14.34 1.68
CA ALA A 96 8.97 14.46 3.02
C ALA A 96 7.49 13.98 3.01
N PRO A 97 7.15 12.85 3.65
CA PRO A 97 5.80 12.27 3.57
C PRO A 97 4.74 13.13 4.26
N ASP A 98 5.14 14.07 5.11
CA ASP A 98 4.26 15.01 5.82
C ASP A 98 4.10 16.36 5.11
N ALA A 99 4.87 16.63 4.04
CA ALA A 99 5.01 17.97 3.50
C ALA A 99 5.32 17.99 1.99
N PHE A 100 4.67 17.13 1.21
CA PHE A 100 4.79 17.14 -0.25
C PHE A 100 3.54 17.68 -0.92
N THR A 101 3.73 18.48 -1.97
CA THR A 101 2.67 18.84 -2.91
C THR A 101 2.59 17.80 -4.02
N THR A 102 1.38 17.41 -4.39
CA THR A 102 1.16 16.48 -5.49
C THR A 102 1.38 17.17 -6.84
N THR A 103 1.98 16.45 -7.79
CA THR A 103 1.87 16.80 -9.21
C THR A 103 0.43 16.56 -9.72
N PRO A 104 0.04 17.07 -10.90
CA PRO A 104 -1.29 16.78 -11.45
C PRO A 104 -1.58 15.27 -11.61
N ASP A 105 -0.58 14.49 -12.05
CA ASP A 105 -0.70 13.03 -12.18
C ASP A 105 -0.84 12.36 -10.81
N GLU A 106 -0.06 12.79 -9.81
CA GLU A 106 -0.17 12.29 -8.43
C GLU A 106 -1.54 12.62 -7.82
N ALA A 107 -2.04 13.84 -8.01
CA ALA A 107 -3.34 14.26 -7.53
C ALA A 107 -4.48 13.42 -8.15
N LEU A 108 -4.35 13.07 -9.44
CA LEU A 108 -5.30 12.21 -10.12
C LEU A 108 -5.31 10.79 -9.55
N LEU A 109 -4.12 10.22 -9.26
CA LEU A 109 -4.01 8.92 -8.59
C LEU A 109 -4.54 8.96 -7.15
N VAL A 110 -4.29 10.03 -6.40
CA VAL A 110 -4.85 10.21 -5.04
C VAL A 110 -6.38 10.25 -5.08
N ARG A 111 -6.99 11.01 -6.01
CA ARG A 111 -8.45 11.01 -6.21
C ARG A 111 -8.99 9.61 -6.53
N LEU A 112 -8.28 8.85 -7.36
CA LEU A 112 -8.65 7.46 -7.65
C LEU A 112 -8.59 6.59 -6.38
N ALA A 113 -7.52 6.67 -5.60
CA ALA A 113 -7.37 5.94 -4.34
C ALA A 113 -8.53 6.24 -3.37
N GLU A 114 -8.87 7.52 -3.23
CA GLU A 114 -9.99 7.98 -2.39
C GLU A 114 -11.33 7.42 -2.85
N SER A 115 -11.57 7.38 -4.17
CA SER A 115 -12.82 6.84 -4.75
C SER A 115 -13.00 5.33 -4.53
N MET A 116 -11.90 4.59 -4.39
CA MET A 116 -11.90 3.13 -4.22
C MET A 116 -12.13 2.69 -2.77
N ALA A 117 -12.14 3.62 -1.80
CA ALA A 117 -12.38 3.29 -0.40
C ALA A 117 -13.86 3.05 -0.10
N ALA A 118 -14.12 2.12 0.84
CA ALA A 118 -15.46 1.60 1.16
C ALA A 118 -16.47 2.66 1.66
N GLU A 119 -15.99 3.82 2.11
CA GLU A 119 -16.82 4.94 2.59
C GLU A 119 -16.71 6.17 1.68
N SER A 120 -16.94 6.01 0.38
CA SER A 120 -17.21 7.14 -0.53
C SER A 120 -18.64 7.68 -0.33
N ALA A 121 -19.02 7.92 0.94
CA ALA A 121 -20.29 8.54 1.33
C ALA A 121 -20.24 10.03 0.98
N GLY A 122 -20.73 10.38 -0.20
CA GLY A 122 -20.72 11.76 -0.73
C GLY A 122 -20.23 11.87 -2.18
N ASP A 123 -19.83 10.75 -2.78
CA ASP A 123 -19.30 10.72 -4.13
C ASP A 123 -20.45 10.63 -5.15
N THR A 124 -20.85 11.80 -5.66
CA THR A 124 -21.95 11.94 -6.63
C THR A 124 -21.55 11.30 -7.96
N THR A 125 -22.53 10.83 -8.74
CA THR A 125 -22.29 10.28 -10.09
C THR A 125 -21.44 11.21 -10.96
N SER A 126 -21.70 12.52 -10.89
CA SER A 126 -20.95 13.53 -11.64
C SER A 126 -19.46 13.65 -11.22
N LYS A 127 -19.14 13.58 -9.92
CA LYS A 127 -17.73 13.59 -9.47
C LYS A 127 -16.95 12.37 -9.97
N LYS A 128 -17.62 11.22 -10.01
CA LYS A 128 -17.06 9.97 -10.56
C LYS A 128 -16.86 10.08 -12.08
N GLU A 129 -17.83 10.63 -12.80
CA GLU A 129 -17.71 10.85 -14.25
C GLU A 129 -16.54 11.77 -14.61
N ASP A 130 -16.37 12.88 -13.88
CA ASP A 130 -15.25 13.81 -14.09
C ASP A 130 -13.90 13.14 -13.80
N LEU A 131 -13.79 12.38 -12.72
CA LEU A 131 -12.59 11.58 -12.41
C LEU A 131 -12.26 10.61 -13.56
N TRP A 132 -13.25 9.86 -14.04
CA TRP A 132 -13.03 8.90 -15.12
C TRP A 132 -12.71 9.56 -16.46
N LYS A 133 -13.24 10.75 -16.72
CA LYS A 133 -12.87 11.57 -17.88
C LYS A 133 -11.39 11.97 -17.81
N ASP A 134 -10.93 12.49 -16.67
CA ASP A 134 -9.54 12.88 -16.46
C ASP A 134 -8.59 11.66 -16.56
N LEU A 135 -8.96 10.54 -15.94
CA LEU A 135 -8.22 9.28 -16.02
C LEU A 135 -8.06 8.78 -17.45
N LYS A 136 -9.14 8.76 -18.24
CA LYS A 136 -9.12 8.32 -19.64
C LYS A 136 -8.42 9.31 -20.57
N ALA A 137 -8.33 10.59 -20.19
CA ALA A 137 -7.53 11.56 -20.93
C ALA A 137 -6.02 11.32 -20.73
N ARG A 138 -5.61 10.72 -19.61
CA ARG A 138 -4.21 10.52 -19.22
C ARG A 138 -3.68 9.10 -19.44
N PHE A 139 -4.54 8.11 -19.33
CA PHE A 139 -4.18 6.68 -19.28
C PHE A 139 -4.99 5.89 -20.31
N SER A 140 -4.34 4.90 -20.91
CA SER A 140 -5.03 3.92 -21.75
C SER A 140 -5.88 2.97 -20.91
N ASP A 141 -6.80 2.22 -21.54
CA ASP A 141 -7.58 1.20 -20.83
C ASP A 141 -6.69 0.15 -20.16
N ALA A 142 -5.58 -0.25 -20.80
CA ALA A 142 -4.62 -1.18 -20.23
C ALA A 142 -3.91 -0.60 -18.99
N ASP A 143 -3.49 0.67 -19.06
CA ASP A 143 -2.91 1.36 -17.91
C ASP A 143 -3.91 1.41 -16.73
N LEU A 144 -5.17 1.74 -17.02
CA LEU A 144 -6.22 1.84 -16.00
C LEU A 144 -6.52 0.49 -15.35
N VAL A 145 -6.53 -0.60 -16.11
CA VAL A 145 -6.65 -1.96 -15.55
C VAL A 145 -5.49 -2.28 -14.62
N ASN A 146 -4.25 -1.93 -14.99
CA ASN A 146 -3.08 -2.16 -14.15
C ASN A 146 -3.10 -1.30 -12.87
N ILE A 147 -3.42 -0.01 -13.00
CA ILE A 147 -3.51 0.93 -11.87
C ILE A 147 -4.58 0.49 -10.88
N VAL A 148 -5.79 0.16 -11.36
CA VAL A 148 -6.90 -0.32 -10.52
C VAL A 148 -6.60 -1.70 -9.95
N GLY A 149 -5.98 -2.59 -10.73
CA GLY A 149 -5.56 -3.92 -10.28
C GLY A 149 -4.54 -3.84 -9.13
N PHE A 150 -3.52 -2.98 -9.27
CA PHE A 150 -2.58 -2.69 -8.19
C PHE A 150 -3.30 -2.17 -6.95
N ALA A 151 -4.19 -1.19 -7.12
CA ALA A 151 -4.92 -0.61 -6.01
C ALA A 151 -5.80 -1.64 -5.28
N GLY A 152 -6.47 -2.53 -6.02
CA GLY A 152 -7.22 -3.65 -5.45
C GLY A 152 -6.35 -4.58 -4.61
N MET A 153 -5.15 -4.93 -5.10
CA MET A 153 -4.19 -5.72 -4.33
C MET A 153 -3.70 -4.99 -3.08
N MET A 154 -3.45 -3.68 -3.15
CA MET A 154 -3.08 -2.89 -1.98
C MET A 154 -4.21 -2.84 -0.95
N ILE A 155 -5.48 -2.74 -1.39
CA ILE A 155 -6.63 -2.83 -0.50
C ILE A 155 -6.68 -4.20 0.21
N ALA A 156 -6.41 -5.30 -0.51
CA ALA A 156 -6.33 -6.63 0.07
C ALA A 156 -5.18 -6.76 1.10
N VAL A 157 -3.99 -6.25 0.77
CA VAL A 157 -2.83 -6.17 1.68
C VAL A 157 -3.18 -5.38 2.95
N ASN A 158 -3.81 -4.21 2.78
CA ASN A 158 -4.25 -3.37 3.89
C ASN A 158 -5.24 -4.13 4.79
N ALA A 159 -6.24 -4.78 4.18
CA ALA A 159 -7.25 -5.55 4.91
C ALA A 159 -6.62 -6.73 5.66
N PHE A 160 -5.69 -7.46 5.05
CA PHE A 160 -4.97 -8.56 5.68
C PHE A 160 -4.21 -8.10 6.93
N ASN A 161 -3.37 -7.07 6.78
CA ASN A 161 -2.55 -6.55 7.87
C ASN A 161 -3.39 -6.01 9.02
N SER A 162 -4.43 -5.22 8.72
CA SER A 162 -5.34 -4.67 9.73
C SER A 162 -6.16 -5.76 10.43
N THR A 163 -6.67 -6.74 9.66
CA THR A 163 -7.47 -7.84 10.19
C THR A 163 -6.66 -8.74 11.10
N LEU A 164 -5.41 -9.05 10.75
CA LEU A 164 -4.55 -9.87 11.61
C LEU A 164 -3.83 -9.06 12.68
N GLY A 165 -3.84 -7.73 12.59
CA GLY A 165 -3.12 -6.86 13.52
C GLY A 165 -1.61 -7.06 13.45
N VAL A 166 -1.09 -7.27 12.23
CA VAL A 166 0.34 -7.49 11.97
C VAL A 166 1.16 -6.36 12.58
N GLU A 167 2.22 -6.71 13.29
CA GLU A 167 3.05 -5.74 14.00
C GLU A 167 3.90 -4.92 13.04
N VAL A 168 4.06 -3.64 13.38
CA VAL A 168 4.92 -2.72 12.64
C VAL A 168 6.37 -3.21 12.69
N ASP A 169 7.05 -3.27 11.54
CA ASP A 169 8.48 -3.55 11.48
C ASP A 169 9.26 -2.49 12.27
N LYS A 170 10.26 -2.90 13.05
CA LYS A 170 11.02 -2.02 13.96
C LYS A 170 11.55 -0.74 13.29
N GLU A 171 11.99 -0.84 12.03
CA GLU A 171 12.50 0.30 11.26
C GLU A 171 11.43 1.37 10.98
N LEU A 172 10.16 0.97 10.93
CA LEU A 172 9.03 1.84 10.63
C LEU A 172 8.55 2.61 11.86
N GLU A 173 8.96 2.20 13.07
CA GLU A 173 8.57 2.86 14.32
C GLU A 173 8.94 4.34 14.35
N ARG A 174 10.01 4.74 13.64
CA ARG A 174 10.42 6.15 13.54
C ARG A 174 9.36 7.05 12.91
N PHE A 175 8.44 6.49 12.12
CA PHE A 175 7.35 7.21 11.46
C PHE A 175 6.04 7.19 12.26
N LEU A 176 5.95 6.48 13.39
CA LEU A 176 4.74 6.41 14.21
C LEU A 176 4.33 7.77 14.83
N PRO A 177 5.26 8.59 15.37
CA PRO A 177 4.88 9.85 16.00
C PRO A 177 4.19 10.81 15.02
N SER A 178 4.72 10.94 13.80
CA SER A 178 4.16 11.82 12.77
C SER A 178 2.78 11.36 12.31
N LEU A 179 2.59 10.04 12.12
CA LEU A 179 1.27 9.50 11.76
C LEU A 179 0.21 9.82 12.83
N ARG A 180 0.54 9.68 14.12
CA ARG A 180 -0.39 10.02 15.21
C ARG A 180 -0.72 11.50 15.25
N THR A 181 0.25 12.37 14.98
CA THR A 181 0.02 13.82 14.90
C THR A 181 -0.92 14.16 13.74
N ALA A 182 -0.68 13.60 12.55
CA ALA A 182 -1.53 13.79 11.38
C ALA A 182 -2.98 13.32 11.64
N GLN A 183 -3.15 12.15 12.26
CA GLN A 183 -4.47 11.64 12.62
C GLN A 183 -5.21 12.54 13.62
N ARG A 184 -4.50 13.15 14.59
CA ARG A 184 -5.10 14.10 15.54
C ARG A 184 -5.51 15.41 14.89
N GLN A 185 -4.69 15.94 13.97
CA GLN A 185 -5.01 17.16 13.22
C GLN A 185 -6.26 16.95 12.36
N ALA A 186 -6.30 15.86 11.59
CA ALA A 186 -7.46 15.50 10.78
C ALA A 186 -8.74 15.35 11.61
N ALA A 187 -8.67 14.79 12.82
CA ALA A 187 -9.84 14.66 13.69
C ALA A 187 -10.38 16.00 14.23
N ASN A 188 -9.52 17.01 14.38
CA ASN A 188 -9.91 18.34 14.86
C ASN A 188 -10.50 19.24 13.76
N GLU A 189 -10.18 18.98 12.48
CA GLU A 189 -10.69 19.74 11.33
C GLU A 189 -12.12 19.33 10.92
N THR A 190 -12.58 18.17 11.37
CA THR A 190 -13.92 17.62 11.09
C THR A 190 -14.95 17.91 12.20
N THR A 191 -14.55 18.64 13.24
CA THR A 191 -15.39 19.10 14.38
C THR A 191 -15.59 20.61 14.34
#